data_AF-A0AAE9JI85-F1
#
_entry.id   AF-A0AAE9JI85-F1
#
_cell.length_a   1.000
_cell.length_b   1.000
_cell.length_c   1.000
_cell.angle_alpha   90.00
_cell.angle_beta   90.00
_cell.angle_gamma   90.00
#
_symmetry.space_group_name_H-M   'P 1'
#
loop_
_entity.id
_entity.type
_entity.pdbx_description
1 polymer ?
#
loop_
_entity_poly.entity_id
_entity_poly.type
_entity_poly.pdbx_seq_one_letter_code
_entity_poly.pdbx_strand_id
1 'polypeptide(L)'
;MSKIVETIQWKSADELYWRPQEISVHLTHLVHFSRLKICFKSLSAADLNFLKNIYTKSSKFLEFDAYFKKFISSEKLETLWGPPKIQMDGNCWFFKCSNRKNVLRIKCHFGELNFINFFVFDKSDIPIGTVLLS
;
A
#
# COMPACT_ATOMS: atom_id res chain seq x y z
N MET A 1 21.58 -4.96 -0.56
CA MET A 1 20.63 -4.56 -1.64
C MET A 1 20.90 -3.16 -2.20
N SER A 2 21.86 -2.36 -1.70
CA SER A 2 22.07 -0.98 -2.19
C SER A 2 22.43 -0.87 -3.67
N LYS A 3 23.11 -1.86 -4.27
CA LYS A 3 23.52 -1.79 -5.68
C LYS A 3 22.41 -2.11 -6.68
N ILE A 4 21.40 -2.91 -6.33
CA ILE A 4 20.37 -3.34 -7.30
C ILE A 4 19.44 -2.19 -7.67
N VAL A 5 19.11 -1.33 -6.70
CA VAL A 5 18.20 -0.19 -6.90
C VAL A 5 18.77 0.88 -7.83
N GLU A 6 20.09 0.86 -8.05
CA GLU A 6 20.78 1.78 -8.96
C GLU A 6 20.77 1.31 -10.42
N THR A 7 20.47 0.03 -10.65
CA THR A 7 20.50 -0.59 -11.98
C THR A 7 19.39 -0.06 -12.89
N ILE A 8 19.65 -0.08 -14.20
CA ILE A 8 18.65 0.30 -15.22
C ILE A 8 17.47 -0.67 -15.18
N GLN A 9 17.72 -1.95 -14.94
CA GLN A 9 16.70 -2.99 -14.83
C GLN A 9 15.72 -2.66 -13.71
N TRP A 10 16.22 -2.31 -12.52
CA TRP A 10 15.35 -1.92 -11.40
C TRP A 10 14.53 -0.66 -11.68
N LYS A 11 15.18 0.37 -12.24
CA LYS A 11 14.55 1.67 -12.52
C LYS A 11 13.54 1.63 -13.66
N SER A 12 13.67 0.66 -14.56
CA SER A 12 12.80 0.53 -15.76
C SER A 12 11.74 -0.55 -15.62
N ALA A 13 11.85 -1.42 -14.62
CA ALA A 13 10.85 -2.45 -14.36
C ALA A 13 9.54 -1.82 -13.88
N ASP A 14 8.43 -2.28 -14.48
CA ASP A 14 7.09 -1.82 -14.14
C ASP A 14 6.52 -2.58 -12.93
N GLU A 15 6.86 -3.86 -12.80
CA GLU A 15 6.36 -4.72 -11.74
C GLU A 15 7.50 -5.43 -11.01
N LEU A 16 7.30 -5.69 -9.71
CA LEU A 16 8.24 -6.46 -8.90
C LEU A 16 7.52 -7.44 -7.98
N TYR A 17 7.91 -8.71 -8.09
CA TYR A 17 7.46 -9.81 -7.24
C TYR A 17 8.66 -10.38 -6.50
N TRP A 18 8.81 -10.06 -5.22
CA TRP A 18 9.94 -10.48 -4.39
C TRP A 18 9.44 -11.25 -3.17
N ARG A 19 9.47 -12.58 -3.26
CA ARG A 19 9.10 -13.50 -2.16
C ARG A 19 9.96 -14.77 -2.22
N PRO A 20 10.17 -15.45 -1.08
CA PRO A 20 9.65 -15.17 0.27
C PRO A 20 10.53 -14.27 1.13
N GLN A 21 11.71 -13.87 0.64
CA GLN A 21 12.72 -13.22 1.47
C GLN A 21 12.37 -11.77 1.80
N GLU A 22 12.70 -11.32 3.01
CA GLU A 22 12.54 -9.93 3.41
C GLU A 22 13.40 -9.01 2.55
N ILE A 23 12.81 -7.89 2.10
CA ILE A 23 13.54 -6.84 1.43
C ILE A 23 13.99 -5.78 2.44
N SER A 24 15.25 -5.36 2.33
CA SER A 24 15.80 -4.23 3.09
C SER A 24 16.12 -3.10 2.11
N VAL A 25 15.05 -2.47 1.61
CA VAL A 25 15.08 -1.36 0.66
C VAL A 25 14.11 -0.28 1.16
N HIS A 26 14.53 0.97 1.08
CA HIS A 26 13.70 2.10 1.46
C HIS A 26 12.51 2.26 0.49
N LEU A 27 11.32 2.59 1.01
CA LEU A 27 10.08 2.64 0.23
C LEU A 27 10.16 3.58 -0.98
N THR A 28 10.96 4.64 -0.91
CA THR A 28 11.17 5.58 -2.03
C THR A 28 11.74 4.92 -3.28
N HIS A 29 12.43 3.78 -3.16
CA HIS A 29 12.95 3.01 -4.31
C HIS A 29 11.96 1.97 -4.85
N LEU A 30 10.75 1.94 -4.29
CA LEU A 30 9.72 0.94 -4.58
C LEU A 30 8.45 1.57 -5.15
N VAL A 31 8.23 2.88 -4.94
CA VAL A 31 6.99 3.55 -5.34
C VAL A 31 6.83 3.76 -6.85
N HIS A 32 7.86 3.49 -7.66
CA HIS A 32 7.78 3.62 -9.12
C HIS A 32 7.11 2.42 -9.80
N PHE A 33 7.03 1.27 -9.12
CA PHE A 33 6.37 0.08 -9.65
C PHE A 33 4.84 0.28 -9.73
N SER A 34 4.23 -0.15 -10.84
CA SER A 34 2.78 -0.21 -11.01
C SER A 34 2.18 -1.31 -10.13
N ARG A 35 2.87 -2.46 -10.03
CA ARG A 35 2.54 -3.59 -9.16
C ARG A 35 3.74 -4.03 -8.34
N LEU A 36 3.52 -4.17 -7.03
CA LEU A 36 4.58 -4.57 -6.11
C LEU A 36 4.09 -5.62 -5.13
N LYS A 37 4.82 -6.73 -5.03
CA LYS A 37 4.50 -7.82 -4.09
C LYS A 37 5.73 -8.24 -3.31
N ILE A 38 5.81 -7.88 -2.03
CA ILE A 38 7.04 -8.00 -1.23
C ILE A 38 6.80 -8.41 0.24
N CYS A 39 7.89 -8.69 0.96
CA CYS A 39 7.92 -8.96 2.40
C CYS A 39 8.85 -7.97 3.10
N PHE A 40 8.39 -7.31 4.16
CA PHE A 40 9.22 -6.45 5.01
C PHE A 40 9.48 -7.06 6.38
N LYS A 41 10.60 -6.68 7.00
CA LYS A 41 10.81 -6.93 8.42
C LYS A 41 9.80 -6.17 9.28
N SER A 42 9.58 -4.91 8.95
CA SER A 42 8.65 -4.03 9.66
C SER A 42 8.10 -2.94 8.77
N LEU A 43 6.91 -2.45 9.11
CA LEU A 43 6.30 -1.24 8.56
C LEU A 43 5.78 -0.36 9.70
N SER A 44 5.80 0.95 9.51
CA SER A 44 5.24 1.93 10.45
C SER A 44 3.98 2.60 9.90
N ALA A 45 3.22 3.31 10.75
CA ALA A 45 2.09 4.11 10.25
C ALA A 45 2.55 5.23 9.31
N ALA A 46 3.74 5.80 9.55
CA ALA A 46 4.35 6.81 8.70
C ALA A 46 4.66 6.26 7.29
N ASP A 47 5.21 5.04 7.21
CA ASP A 47 5.44 4.32 5.96
C ASP A 47 4.15 4.16 5.17
N LEU A 48 3.09 3.69 5.84
CA LEU A 48 1.80 3.50 5.20
C LEU A 48 1.17 4.82 4.74
N ASN A 49 1.29 5.87 5.53
CA ASN A 49 0.77 7.19 5.17
C ASN A 49 1.55 7.80 3.99
N PHE A 50 2.87 7.59 3.95
CA PHE A 50 3.72 7.94 2.80
C PHE A 50 3.24 7.22 1.53
N LEU A 51 3.08 5.90 1.58
CA LEU A 51 2.59 5.11 0.44
C LEU A 51 1.19 5.57 0.00
N LYS A 52 0.26 5.77 0.93
CA LYS A 52 -1.08 6.29 0.65
C LYS A 52 -1.01 7.61 -0.12
N ASN A 53 -0.20 8.56 0.34
CA ASN A 53 -0.08 9.88 -0.29
C ASN A 53 0.55 9.84 -1.69
N ILE A 54 1.46 8.90 -1.94
CA ILE A 54 2.07 8.71 -3.27
C ILE A 54 1.08 8.02 -4.21
N TYR A 55 0.47 6.92 -3.78
CA TYR A 55 -0.40 6.10 -4.61
C TYR A 55 -1.72 6.78 -4.96
N THR A 56 -2.28 7.64 -4.10
CA THR A 56 -3.46 8.45 -4.48
C THR A 56 -3.16 9.46 -5.59
N LYS A 57 -1.90 9.84 -5.78
CA LYS A 57 -1.47 10.82 -6.80
C LYS A 57 -0.93 10.17 -8.07
N SER A 58 -0.51 8.91 -7.99
CA SER A 58 0.10 8.18 -9.11
C SER A 58 -0.95 7.75 -10.12
N SER A 59 -0.69 8.03 -11.40
CA SER A 59 -1.49 7.50 -12.52
C SER A 59 -1.06 6.10 -12.97
N LYS A 60 0.14 5.65 -12.56
CA LYS A 60 0.70 4.35 -12.93
C LYS A 60 0.42 3.26 -11.89
N PHE A 61 0.18 3.65 -10.64
CA PHE A 61 0.00 2.70 -9.56
C PHE A 61 -1.28 1.88 -9.73
N LEU A 62 -1.18 0.57 -9.55
CA LEU A 62 -2.29 -0.38 -9.63
C LEU A 62 -2.43 -1.16 -8.32
N GLU A 63 -1.33 -1.71 -7.80
CA GLU A 63 -1.38 -2.64 -6.69
C GLU A 63 -0.09 -2.71 -5.86
N PHE A 64 -0.24 -2.82 -4.54
CA PHE A 64 0.85 -3.11 -3.63
C PHE A 64 0.40 -4.11 -2.57
N ASP A 65 1.12 -5.22 -2.50
CA ASP A 65 0.93 -6.32 -1.56
C ASP A 65 2.19 -6.45 -0.70
N ALA A 66 2.03 -6.27 0.61
CA ALA A 66 3.13 -6.47 1.55
C ALA A 66 2.74 -7.37 2.72
N TYR A 67 3.57 -8.38 2.96
CA TYR A 67 3.63 -9.04 4.27
C TYR A 67 4.66 -8.37 5.15
N PHE A 68 4.45 -8.38 6.46
CA PHE A 68 5.44 -7.84 7.39
C PHE A 68 5.38 -8.51 8.77
N LYS A 69 6.55 -8.63 9.42
CA LYS A 69 6.62 -9.28 10.74
C LYS A 69 6.16 -8.38 11.87
N LYS A 70 6.44 -7.08 11.80
CA LYS A 70 6.15 -6.12 12.88
C LYS A 70 5.52 -4.84 12.35
N PHE A 71 4.44 -4.40 12.98
CA PHE A 71 3.93 -3.04 12.81
C PHE A 71 4.51 -2.16 13.92
N ILE A 72 5.31 -1.16 13.56
CA ILE A 72 5.98 -0.26 14.51
C ILE A 72 5.31 1.11 14.43
N SER A 73 4.36 1.38 15.32
CA SER A 73 3.73 2.70 15.37
C SER A 73 3.35 3.09 16.79
N SER A 74 3.62 4.34 17.15
CA SER A 74 3.02 5.01 18.32
C SER A 74 1.63 5.56 18.01
N GLU A 75 1.32 5.80 16.73
CA GLU A 75 0.07 6.39 16.27
C GLU A 75 -0.84 5.32 15.64
N LYS A 76 -2.13 5.34 15.99
CA LYS A 76 -3.12 4.46 15.38
C LYS A 76 -3.45 4.95 13.97
N LEU A 77 -3.62 4.02 13.02
CA LEU A 77 -4.06 4.36 11.66
C LEU A 77 -5.41 5.07 11.64
N GLU A 78 -6.27 4.78 12.61
CA GLU A 78 -7.55 5.48 12.82
C GLU A 78 -7.37 6.98 13.08
N THR A 79 -6.30 7.38 13.77
CA THR A 79 -5.98 8.80 13.99
C THR A 79 -5.56 9.49 12.69
N LEU A 80 -4.83 8.77 11.82
CA LEU A 80 -4.33 9.31 10.56
C LEU A 80 -5.38 9.34 9.46
N TRP A 81 -6.24 8.33 9.40
CA TRP A 81 -7.11 8.04 8.26
C TRP A 81 -8.59 8.06 8.61
N GLY A 82 -8.96 8.26 9.87
CA GLY A 82 -10.32 8.06 10.35
C GLY A 82 -10.67 6.57 10.53
N PRO A 83 -11.90 6.27 10.96
CA PRO A 83 -12.33 4.91 11.24
C PRO A 83 -12.36 4.04 9.96
N PRO A 84 -11.89 2.79 10.01
CA PRO A 84 -12.01 1.86 8.90
C PRO A 84 -13.45 1.39 8.72
N LYS A 85 -13.74 0.89 7.52
CA LYS A 85 -14.81 -0.09 7.31
C LYS A 85 -14.31 -1.46 7.78
N ILE A 86 -14.87 -1.94 8.89
CA ILE A 86 -14.56 -3.26 9.44
C ILE A 86 -15.16 -4.34 8.52
N GLN A 87 -14.35 -5.32 8.11
CA GLN A 87 -14.78 -6.48 7.34
C GLN A 87 -14.21 -7.75 7.97
N MET A 88 -14.80 -8.91 7.65
CA MET A 88 -14.36 -10.20 8.20
C MET A 88 -12.89 -10.51 7.93
N ASP A 89 -12.34 -9.99 6.84
CA ASP A 89 -10.99 -10.28 6.35
C ASP A 89 -9.99 -9.13 6.56
N GLY A 90 -10.38 -8.07 7.27
CA GLY A 90 -9.51 -6.95 7.64
C GLY A 90 -10.20 -5.59 7.65
N ASN A 91 -9.47 -4.60 8.15
CA ASN A 91 -9.90 -3.21 8.17
C ASN A 91 -9.63 -2.55 6.82
N CYS A 92 -10.63 -1.87 6.25
CA CYS A 92 -10.54 -1.23 4.95
C CYS A 92 -10.73 0.30 5.03
N TRP A 93 -9.91 1.03 4.28
CA TRP A 93 -10.07 2.46 4.01
C TRP A 93 -10.16 2.71 2.51
N PHE A 94 -10.87 3.77 2.12
CA PHE A 94 -11.08 4.14 0.73
C PHE A 94 -10.75 5.62 0.52
N PHE A 95 -9.77 5.91 -0.33
CA PHE A 95 -9.30 7.27 -0.60
C PHE A 95 -9.54 7.66 -2.05
N LYS A 96 -9.91 8.92 -2.29
CA LYS A 96 -10.02 9.45 -3.64
C LYS A 96 -8.63 9.58 -4.27
N CYS A 97 -8.48 9.11 -5.50
CA CYS A 97 -7.30 9.41 -6.30
C CYS A 97 -7.42 10.80 -6.94
N SER A 98 -6.28 11.40 -7.30
CA SER A 98 -6.21 12.64 -8.08
C SER A 98 -6.96 12.50 -9.41
N ASN A 99 -6.88 11.32 -10.02
CA ASN A 99 -7.77 10.89 -11.08
C ASN A 99 -9.15 10.59 -10.49
N ARG A 100 -10.13 11.48 -10.71
CA ARG A 100 -11.49 11.43 -10.12
C ARG A 100 -12.30 10.16 -10.45
N LYS A 101 -11.82 9.35 -11.40
CA LYS A 101 -12.42 8.06 -11.77
C LYS A 101 -11.99 6.92 -10.86
N ASN A 102 -10.88 7.06 -10.13
CA ASN A 102 -10.27 5.95 -9.41
C ASN A 102 -10.34 6.15 -7.89
N VAL A 103 -10.38 5.04 -7.18
CA VAL A 103 -10.32 4.99 -5.71
C VAL A 103 -9.24 4.02 -5.28
N LEU A 104 -8.49 4.43 -4.26
CA LEU A 104 -7.50 3.61 -3.59
C LEU A 104 -8.17 2.92 -2.38
N ARG A 105 -8.26 1.59 -2.42
CA ARG A 105 -8.55 0.78 -1.23
C ARG A 105 -7.23 0.46 -0.53
N ILE A 106 -7.22 0.64 0.79
CA ILE A 106 -6.19 0.10 1.67
C ILE A 106 -6.86 -0.92 2.59
N LYS A 107 -6.42 -2.18 2.51
CA LYS A 107 -6.88 -3.26 3.37
C LYS A 107 -5.73 -3.70 4.27
N CYS A 108 -5.94 -3.66 5.58
CA CYS A 108 -4.99 -4.09 6.58
C CYS A 108 -5.52 -5.30 7.34
N HIS A 109 -4.70 -6.32 7.48
CA HIS A 109 -4.93 -7.45 8.36
C HIS A 109 -3.76 -7.57 9.33
N PHE A 110 -4.04 -7.42 10.63
CA PHE A 110 -3.06 -7.58 11.71
C PHE A 110 -3.44 -8.81 12.51
N GLY A 111 -2.60 -9.84 12.49
CA GLY A 111 -2.92 -11.18 13.00
C GLY A 111 -1.70 -12.09 12.94
N GLU A 112 -1.92 -13.39 12.71
CA GLU A 112 -0.82 -14.37 12.58
C GLU A 112 0.17 -14.01 11.47
N LEU A 113 -0.36 -13.49 10.35
CA LEU A 113 0.42 -12.96 9.24
C LEU A 113 -0.04 -11.54 8.94
N ASN A 114 0.74 -10.54 9.35
CA ASN A 114 0.38 -9.18 9.02
C ASN A 114 0.50 -8.95 7.52
N PHE A 115 -0.56 -8.41 6.95
CA PHE A 115 -0.69 -8.17 5.53
C PHE A 115 -1.33 -6.82 5.27
N ILE A 116 -0.84 -6.14 4.25
CA ILE A 116 -1.46 -4.94 3.73
C ILE A 116 -1.55 -4.99 2.21
N ASN A 117 -2.71 -4.61 1.70
CA ASN A 117 -2.98 -4.46 0.28
C ASN A 117 -3.44 -3.03 -0.01
N PHE A 118 -2.77 -2.40 -0.97
CA PHE A 118 -3.22 -1.18 -1.60
C PHE A 118 -3.66 -1.54 -3.01
N PHE A 119 -4.86 -1.15 -3.40
CA PHE A 119 -5.41 -1.51 -4.70
C PHE A 119 -6.22 -0.36 -5.27
N VAL A 120 -5.92 0.03 -6.50
CA VAL A 120 -6.68 1.04 -7.23
C VAL A 120 -7.67 0.36 -8.16
N PHE A 121 -8.90 0.86 -8.16
CA PHE A 121 -9.98 0.39 -9.01
C PHE A 121 -10.89 1.55 -9.42
N ASP A 122 -11.75 1.32 -10.43
CA ASP A 122 -12.69 2.34 -10.89
C ASP A 122 -13.75 2.60 -9.81
N LYS A 123 -14.10 3.88 -9.66
CA LYS A 123 -15.13 4.35 -8.73
C LYS A 123 -16.48 3.67 -8.99
N SER A 124 -16.76 3.21 -10.20
CA SER A 124 -17.98 2.44 -10.53
C SER A 124 -18.12 1.17 -9.71
N ASP A 125 -17.01 0.57 -9.28
CA ASP A 125 -17.00 -0.74 -8.61
C ASP A 125 -17.04 -0.60 -7.08
N ILE A 126 -17.29 0.60 -6.57
CA ILE A 126 -17.39 0.85 -5.13
C ILE A 126 -18.69 0.25 -4.57
N PRO A 127 -18.61 -0.57 -3.51
CA PRO A 127 -19.80 -1.06 -2.83
C PRO A 127 -20.66 0.09 -2.29
N ILE A 128 -21.98 -0.02 -2.46
CA ILE A 128 -22.96 0.95 -1.96
C ILE A 128 -22.73 1.23 -0.46
N GLY A 129 -22.82 2.52 -0.08
CA GLY A 129 -22.64 2.97 1.32
C GLY A 129 -21.19 3.18 1.76
N THR A 130 -20.22 3.12 0.84
CA THR A 130 -18.80 3.37 1.17
C THR A 130 -18.52 4.87 1.31
N VAL A 131 -17.95 5.26 2.46
CA VAL A 131 -17.47 6.63 2.71
C VAL A 131 -16.10 6.81 2.06
N LEU A 132 -15.97 7.83 1.19
CA LEU A 132 -14.71 8.19 0.55
C LEU A 132 -13.97 9.26 1.36
N LEU A 133 -12.76 8.92 1.79
CA LEU A 133 -11.87 9.80 2.53
C LEU A 133 -11.08 10.69 1.55
N SER A 134 -10.75 11.89 2.02
CA SER A 134 -9.88 12.86 1.34
C SER A 134 -8.40 12.55 1.54
#